data_AF-A0A453F782-F1
#
_entry.id   AF-A0A453F782-F1
#
_cell.length_a   1.000
_cell.length_b   1.000
_cell.length_c   1.000
_cell.angle_alpha   90.00
_cell.angle_beta   90.00
_cell.angle_gamma   90.00
#
_symmetry.space_group_name_H-M   'P 1'
#
loop_
_entity.id
_entity.type
_entity.pdbx_description
1 polymer ?
#
loop_
_entity_poly.entity_id
_entity_poly.type
_entity_poly.pdbx_seq_one_letter_code
_entity_poly.pdbx_strand_id
1 'polypeptide(L)'
;FFYPQTKLLSCRWGIGVLFLFINSPGGWLNSGMAIFYTMQTVTPDIYTICLGIAASMASFILLGGEPTKRIAFPRARIMLHQPASPYYRARTPEFLLQVEELHKVREMITRVYALRTGKPLWIGRTK
;
A
#
# COMPACT_ATOMS: atom_id res chain seq x y z
N PHE A 1 11.35 4.88 7.84
CA PHE A 1 11.96 6.04 7.17
C PHE A 1 10.94 6.64 6.19
N PHE A 2 10.16 7.59 6.69
CA PHE A 2 9.05 8.22 5.97
C PHE A 2 9.45 9.65 5.58
N TYR A 3 9.09 10.07 4.36
CA TYR A 3 8.99 11.50 4.05
C TYR A 3 8.05 12.17 5.08
N PRO A 4 8.26 13.44 5.45
CA PRO A 4 7.64 14.10 6.62
C PRO A 4 6.10 14.30 6.56
N GLN A 5 5.39 13.65 5.65
CA GLN A 5 3.95 13.82 5.46
C GLN A 5 3.08 12.66 5.97
N THR A 6 3.65 11.55 6.42
CA THR A 6 2.83 10.44 6.95
C THR A 6 2.64 10.62 8.45
N LYS A 7 1.58 11.34 8.86
CA LYS A 7 1.15 11.38 10.27
C LYS A 7 0.36 10.10 10.59
N LEU A 8 1.02 9.14 11.22
CA LEU A 8 0.36 8.01 11.88
C LEU A 8 -0.26 8.54 13.19
N LEU A 9 -1.57 8.77 13.22
CA LEU A 9 -2.28 9.27 14.40
C LEU A 9 -2.84 8.10 15.22
N SER A 10 -2.16 7.80 16.33
CA SER A 10 -2.58 7.01 17.50
C SER A 10 -2.91 5.52 17.29
N CYS A 11 -2.12 4.64 17.93
CA CYS A 11 -2.49 3.25 18.20
C CYS A 11 -2.85 3.12 19.70
N ARG A 12 -4.09 2.70 20.02
CA ARG A 12 -4.42 2.18 21.37
C ARG A 12 -4.24 0.67 21.35
N TRP A 13 -3.46 0.14 22.28
CA TRP A 13 -3.29 -1.30 22.48
C TRP A 13 -4.30 -1.83 23.52
N GLY A 14 -5.12 -2.80 23.11
CA GLY A 14 -6.15 -3.48 23.89
C GLY A 14 -7.01 -4.35 22.95
N ILE A 15 -7.89 -5.20 23.48
CA ILE A 15 -8.86 -6.06 22.75
C ILE A 15 -9.88 -5.19 22.00
N GLY A 16 -9.43 -4.46 21.00
CA GLY A 16 -10.16 -3.31 20.48
C GLY A 16 -9.73 -2.96 19.08
N VAL A 17 -10.63 -2.26 18.40
CA VAL A 17 -10.48 -1.82 17.02
C VAL A 17 -9.33 -0.84 16.86
N LEU A 18 -8.50 -1.02 15.83
CA LEU A 18 -7.45 -0.08 15.45
C LEU A 18 -7.94 0.85 14.33
N PHE A 19 -7.69 2.15 14.47
CA PHE A 19 -8.00 3.15 13.43
C PHE A 19 -6.71 3.69 12.83
N LEU A 20 -6.62 3.65 11.51
CA LEU A 20 -5.49 4.13 10.74
C LEU A 20 -5.93 5.28 9.83
N PHE A 21 -5.55 6.50 10.22
CA PHE A 21 -5.79 7.70 9.43
C PHE A 21 -4.67 7.91 8.41
N ILE A 22 -5.03 8.04 7.13
CA ILE A 22 -4.08 8.08 6.01
C ILE A 22 -4.25 9.38 5.23
N ASN A 23 -3.16 10.13 5.15
CA ASN A 23 -2.99 11.26 4.25
C ASN A 23 -1.54 11.27 3.75
N SER A 24 -1.24 10.50 2.71
CA SER A 24 0.12 10.29 2.24
C SER A 24 0.17 10.04 0.73
N PRO A 25 1.17 10.63 0.03
CA PRO A 25 1.43 10.33 -1.37
C PRO A 25 2.16 8.98 -1.58
N GLY A 26 2.40 8.22 -0.51
CA GLY A 26 3.13 6.96 -0.54
C GLY A 26 4.59 7.11 -0.11
N GLY A 27 5.44 6.19 -0.57
CA GLY A 27 6.84 6.14 -0.16
C GLY A 27 7.50 4.81 -0.51
N TRP A 28 8.47 4.41 0.31
CA TRP A 28 9.28 3.20 0.09
C TRP A 28 8.44 1.92 0.08
N LEU A 29 8.61 1.12 -0.97
CA LEU A 29 7.96 -0.16 -1.18
C LEU A 29 8.09 -1.08 0.04
N ASN A 30 9.31 -1.35 0.49
CA ASN A 30 9.56 -2.27 1.61
C ASN A 30 8.91 -1.80 2.91
N SER A 31 8.92 -0.50 3.20
CA SER A 31 8.26 0.05 4.39
C SER A 31 6.74 -0.08 4.31
N GLY A 32 6.15 0.17 3.14
CA GLY A 32 4.72 -0.01 2.95
C GLY A 32 4.29 -1.47 3.03
N MET A 33 5.10 -2.38 2.49
CA MET A 33 4.89 -3.83 2.59
C MET A 33 4.97 -4.30 4.04
N ALA A 34 5.98 -3.84 4.79
CA ALA A 34 6.11 -4.18 6.21
C ALA A 34 4.86 -3.77 7.00
N ILE A 35 4.36 -2.54 6.81
CA ILE A 35 3.13 -2.08 7.47
C ILE A 35 1.93 -2.93 7.06
N PHE A 36 1.75 -3.17 5.75
CA PHE A 36 0.66 -4.00 5.26
C PHE A 36 0.68 -5.40 5.88
N TYR A 37 1.85 -6.06 5.94
CA TYR A 37 1.95 -7.38 6.55
C TYR A 37 1.71 -7.34 8.05
N THR A 38 2.22 -6.34 8.77
CA THR A 38 1.90 -6.15 10.19
C THR A 38 0.38 -6.04 10.37
N MET A 39 -0.30 -5.27 9.53
CA MET A 39 -1.75 -5.13 9.56
C MET A 39 -2.48 -6.48 9.39
N GLN A 40 -1.94 -7.41 8.61
CA GLN A 40 -2.55 -8.74 8.41
C GLN A 40 -2.24 -9.73 9.55
N THR A 41 -1.22 -9.45 10.37
CA THR A 41 -0.77 -10.37 11.45
C THR A 41 -1.29 -10.01 12.83
N VAL A 42 -1.68 -8.75 13.04
CA VAL A 42 -2.19 -8.30 14.34
C VAL A 42 -3.63 -8.79 14.54
N THR A 43 -3.98 -9.10 15.79
CA THR A 43 -5.31 -9.61 16.17
C THR A 43 -6.48 -8.63 15.96
N PRO A 44 -6.38 -7.31 16.23
CA PRO A 44 -7.52 -6.43 16.11
C PRO A 44 -7.86 -6.05 14.67
N ASP A 45 -9.15 -5.89 14.40
CA ASP A 45 -9.63 -5.34 13.13
C ASP A 45 -9.12 -3.91 12.90
N ILE A 46 -8.65 -3.65 11.69
CA ILE A 46 -8.07 -2.36 11.32
C ILE A 46 -9.03 -1.60 10.40
N TYR A 47 -9.48 -0.45 10.87
CA TYR A 47 -10.19 0.55 10.10
C TYR A 47 -9.18 1.47 9.44
N THR A 48 -9.37 1.75 8.16
CA THR A 48 -8.48 2.66 7.43
C THR A 48 -9.28 3.81 6.86
N ILE A 49 -8.84 5.03 7.13
CA ILE A 49 -9.58 6.27 6.86
C ILE A 49 -8.71 7.19 6.02
N CYS A 50 -9.06 7.38 4.75
CA CYS A 50 -8.37 8.33 3.89
C CYS A 50 -8.94 9.74 4.11
N LEU A 51 -8.09 10.66 4.60
CA LEU A 51 -8.47 12.03 4.90
C LEU A 51 -8.33 12.98 3.71
N GLY A 52 -7.32 12.75 2.86
CA GLY A 52 -6.96 13.67 1.76
C GLY A 52 -6.42 12.92 0.55
N ILE A 53 -5.23 12.36 0.65
CA ILE A 53 -4.67 11.50 -0.40
C ILE A 53 -4.16 10.18 0.17
N ALA A 54 -4.40 9.10 -0.57
CA ALA A 54 -3.71 7.83 -0.39
C ALA A 54 -3.21 7.40 -1.77
N ALA A 55 -1.95 7.69 -2.07
CA ALA A 55 -1.33 7.33 -3.34
C ALA A 55 -0.26 6.24 -3.16
N SER A 56 -0.04 5.42 -4.18
CA SER A 56 1.04 4.44 -4.21
C SER A 56 0.99 3.46 -3.02
N MET A 57 2.07 3.32 -2.25
CA MET A 57 2.06 2.48 -1.04
C MET A 57 1.05 2.93 0.01
N ALA A 58 0.62 4.20 0.02
CA ALA A 58 -0.44 4.63 0.94
C ALA A 58 -1.82 4.10 0.51
N SER A 59 -2.11 3.96 -0.79
CA SER A 59 -3.34 3.28 -1.24
C SER A 59 -3.29 1.79 -0.94
N PHE A 60 -2.10 1.20 -0.96
CA PHE A 60 -1.90 -0.21 -0.60
C PHE A 60 -2.15 -0.45 0.90
N ILE A 61 -1.66 0.45 1.76
CA ILE A 61 -1.95 0.43 3.20
C ILE A 61 -3.46 0.67 3.45
N LEU A 62 -4.09 1.61 2.75
CA LEU A 62 -5.55 1.84 2.83
C LEU A 62 -6.34 0.56 2.46
N LEU A 63 -5.89 -0.19 1.46
CA LEU A 63 -6.49 -1.47 1.07
C LEU A 63 -6.35 -2.56 2.16
N GLY A 64 -5.29 -2.47 2.98
CA GLY A 64 -4.95 -3.41 4.05
C GLY A 64 -5.91 -3.41 5.23
N GLY A 65 -6.73 -2.37 5.39
CA GLY A 65 -7.82 -2.36 6.37
C GLY A 65 -8.93 -3.34 6.00
N GLU A 66 -9.70 -3.78 6.99
CA GLU A 66 -10.76 -4.78 6.81
C GLU A 66 -11.76 -4.37 5.71
N PRO A 67 -12.20 -5.25 4.79
CA PRO A 67 -12.90 -4.86 3.56
C PRO A 67 -14.09 -3.91 3.73
N THR A 68 -14.87 -4.06 4.82
CA THR A 68 -16.04 -3.25 5.15
C THR A 68 -15.73 -2.02 6.01
N LYS A 69 -14.47 -1.82 6.38
CA LYS A 69 -13.96 -0.83 7.34
C LYS A 69 -12.96 0.14 6.70
N ARG A 70 -12.95 0.20 5.37
CA ARG A 70 -12.15 1.13 4.57
C ARG A 70 -13.01 2.29 4.11
N ILE A 71 -12.73 3.49 4.60
CA ILE A 71 -13.50 4.69 4.27
C ILE A 71 -12.58 5.79 3.74
N ALA A 72 -13.15 6.66 2.91
CA ALA A 72 -12.48 7.84 2.38
C ALA A 72 -13.42 9.04 2.47
N PHE A 73 -12.88 10.20 2.81
CA PHE A 73 -13.67 11.43 2.84
C PHE A 73 -14.14 11.82 1.43
N PRO A 74 -15.26 12.57 1.27
CA PRO A 74 -15.84 12.86 -0.04
C PRO A 74 -14.91 13.52 -1.07
N ARG A 75 -13.87 14.24 -0.60
CA ARG A 75 -12.88 14.90 -1.45
C ARG A 75 -11.51 14.22 -1.45
N ALA A 76 -11.41 13.05 -0.83
CA ALA A 76 -10.18 12.29 -0.79
C ALA A 76 -9.85 11.68 -2.15
N ARG A 77 -8.57 11.52 -2.46
CA ARG A 77 -8.07 10.92 -3.71
C ARG A 77 -7.30 9.65 -3.41
N ILE A 78 -7.64 8.59 -4.13
CA ILE A 78 -6.93 7.32 -4.09
C ILE A 78 -6.25 7.14 -5.44
N MET A 79 -4.94 6.91 -5.43
CA MET A 79 -4.16 6.78 -6.66
C MET A 79 -3.27 5.54 -6.60
N LEU A 80 -3.44 4.67 -7.59
CA LEU A 80 -2.65 3.46 -7.74
C LEU A 80 -1.66 3.67 -8.89
N HIS A 81 -0.42 3.21 -8.72
CA HIS A 81 0.51 3.04 -9.83
C HIS A 81 1.46 1.87 -9.54
N GLN A 82 2.06 1.33 -10.60
CA GLN A 82 3.03 0.26 -10.47
C GLN A 82 4.31 0.78 -9.78
N PRO A 83 4.89 -0.01 -8.84
CA PRO A 83 6.21 0.26 -8.29
C PRO A 83 7.24 0.52 -9.39
N ALA A 84 8.14 1.48 -9.16
CA ALA A 84 9.21 1.81 -10.09
C ALA A 84 10.56 1.72 -9.39
N SER A 85 11.60 1.29 -10.11
CA SER A 85 12.98 1.35 -9.65
C SER A 85 13.67 2.57 -10.27
N PRO A 86 14.42 3.38 -9.52
CA PRO A 86 15.18 4.49 -10.10
C PRO A 86 16.35 4.02 -10.98
N TYR A 87 16.74 2.74 -10.91
CA TYR A 87 17.94 2.20 -11.54
C TYR A 87 17.78 1.79 -13.02
N TYR A 88 16.76 2.31 -13.73
CA TYR A 88 16.41 1.93 -15.12
C TYR A 88 17.51 2.07 -16.19
N ARG A 89 18.72 2.56 -15.88
CA ARG A 89 19.76 2.91 -16.86
C ARG A 89 21.03 2.05 -16.81
N ALA A 90 21.21 1.16 -15.83
CA ALA A 90 22.42 0.33 -15.77
C ALA A 90 22.19 -1.02 -16.47
N ARG A 91 23.07 -1.42 -17.41
CA ARG A 91 23.03 -2.75 -18.07
C ARG A 91 24.04 -3.70 -17.43
N THR A 92 23.95 -3.93 -16.12
CA THR A 92 24.81 -4.88 -15.41
C THR A 92 24.01 -6.14 -15.02
N PRO A 93 24.64 -7.29 -14.75
CA PRO A 93 23.93 -8.49 -14.29
C PRO A 93 23.09 -8.25 -13.01
N GLU A 94 23.57 -7.39 -12.11
CA GLU A 94 22.85 -7.01 -10.87
C GLU A 94 21.55 -6.27 -11.18
N PHE A 95 21.51 -5.52 -12.29
CA PHE A 95 20.30 -4.87 -12.75
C PHE A 95 19.24 -5.89 -13.19
N LEU A 96 19.62 -6.98 -13.88
CA LEU A 96 18.67 -8.02 -14.28
C LEU A 96 17.98 -8.65 -13.06
N LEU A 97 18.76 -8.94 -12.00
CA LEU A 97 18.20 -9.44 -10.73
C LEU A 97 17.24 -8.43 -10.10
N GLN A 98 17.58 -7.14 -10.08
CA GLN A 98 16.69 -6.10 -9.55
C GLN A 98 15.40 -5.95 -10.36
N VAL A 99 15.48 -6.10 -11.69
CA VAL A 99 14.30 -6.06 -12.57
C VAL A 99 13.39 -7.25 -12.29
N GLU A 100 13.94 -8.46 -12.19
CA GLU A 100 13.16 -9.66 -11.86
C GLU A 100 12.46 -9.52 -10.50
N GLU A 101 13.16 -9.02 -9.49
CA GLU A 101 12.59 -8.77 -8.18
C GLU A 101 11.48 -7.72 -8.22
N LEU A 102 11.68 -6.62 -8.96
CA LEU A 102 10.64 -5.60 -9.17
C LEU A 102 9.40 -6.20 -9.84
N HIS A 103 9.58 -7.09 -10.82
CA HIS A 103 8.48 -7.80 -11.47
C HIS A 103 7.71 -8.68 -10.48
N LYS A 104 8.40 -9.47 -9.65
CA LYS A 104 7.77 -10.29 -8.59
C LYS A 104 6.94 -9.42 -7.64
N VAL A 105 7.48 -8.29 -7.21
CA VAL A 105 6.76 -7.38 -6.30
C VAL A 105 5.55 -6.74 -6.98
N ARG A 106 5.66 -6.31 -8.24
CA ARG A 106 4.53 -5.78 -9.03
C ARG A 106 3.40 -6.81 -9.14
N GLU A 107 3.73 -8.06 -9.43
CA GLU A 107 2.74 -9.13 -9.51
C GLU A 107 2.04 -9.39 -8.18
N MET A 108 2.83 -9.47 -7.09
CA MET A 108 2.28 -9.69 -5.75
C MET A 108 1.34 -8.55 -5.35
N ILE A 109 1.74 -7.28 -5.53
CA ILE A 109 0.88 -6.13 -5.22
C ILE A 109 -0.40 -6.17 -6.05
N THR A 110 -0.29 -6.48 -7.35
CA THR A 110 -1.45 -6.58 -8.25
C THR A 110 -2.42 -7.68 -7.79
N ARG A 111 -1.89 -8.84 -7.35
CA ARG A 111 -2.71 -9.94 -6.80
C ARG A 111 -3.43 -9.55 -5.52
N VAL A 112 -2.74 -8.85 -4.61
CA VAL A 112 -3.36 -8.36 -3.36
C VAL A 112 -4.48 -7.36 -3.67
N TYR A 113 -4.27 -6.42 -4.59
CA TYR A 113 -5.34 -5.52 -5.06
C TYR A 113 -6.53 -6.28 -5.61
N ALA A 114 -6.30 -7.23 -6.53
CA ALA A 114 -7.38 -8.03 -7.12
C ALA A 114 -8.18 -8.77 -6.04
N LEU A 115 -7.49 -9.46 -5.13
CA LEU A 115 -8.11 -10.20 -4.03
C LEU A 115 -8.96 -9.30 -3.12
N ARG A 116 -8.39 -8.17 -2.67
CA ARG A 116 -9.02 -7.29 -1.67
C ARG A 116 -10.07 -6.32 -2.24
N THR A 117 -10.16 -6.21 -3.57
CA THR A 117 -11.17 -5.38 -4.26
C THR A 117 -12.21 -6.21 -5.02
N GLY A 118 -11.97 -7.51 -5.21
CA GLY A 118 -12.80 -8.37 -6.07
C GLY A 118 -12.69 -8.01 -7.56
N LYS A 119 -11.75 -7.14 -7.95
CA LYS A 119 -11.53 -6.77 -9.35
C LYS A 119 -10.62 -7.80 -10.03
N PRO A 120 -10.84 -8.09 -11.32
CA PRO A 120 -9.96 -8.99 -12.05
C PRO A 120 -8.55 -8.41 -12.22
N LEU A 121 -7.55 -9.31 -12.27
CA LEU A 121 -6.12 -8.97 -12.31
C LEU A 121 -5.74 -8.00 -13.45
N TRP A 122 -6.39 -8.11 -14.61
CA TRP A 122 -6.04 -7.30 -15.78
C TRP A 122 -6.32 -5.80 -15.59
N ILE A 123 -7.25 -5.42 -14.70
CA ILE A 123 -7.54 -4.01 -14.40
C ILE A 123 -6.32 -3.31 -13.78
N GLY A 124 -5.53 -4.01 -12.97
CA GLY A 124 -4.31 -3.46 -12.38
C GLY A 124 -3.09 -3.46 -13.32
N ARG A 125 -3.22 -4.02 -14.53
CA ARG A 125 -2.13 -4.20 -15.51
C ARG A 125 -2.22 -3.22 -16.69
N THR A 126 -3.14 -2.26 -16.67
CA THR A 126 -3.33 -1.32 -17.79
C THR A 126 -2.15 -0.37 -17.92
N LYS A 127 -1.31 -0.67 -18.93
CA LYS A 127 -0.26 0.11 -19.63
C LYS A 127 0.60 1.05 -18.79
#